data_AF-I3TFT8-F1
#
_entry.id   AF-I3TFT8-F1
#
_cell.length_a   1.000
_cell.length_b   1.000
_cell.length_c   1.000
_cell.angle_alpha   90.00
_cell.angle_beta   90.00
_cell.angle_gamma   90.00
#
_symmetry.space_group_name_H-M   'P 1'
#
loop_
_entity.id
_entity.type
_entity.pdbx_description
1 polymer ?
#
loop_
_entity_poly.entity_id
_entity_poly.type
_entity_poly.pdbx_seq_one_letter_code
_entity_poly.pdbx_strand_id
1 'polypeptide(L)'
;MVDGNVARVLARLTGHAARRWGDYLAPLRRLLPEDRHQEFNYGLIDLGALVCRPRNPRCWECPLRDLCAYYQRAVGEEACARRLEEAYAEVLRP
;
A
#
# COMPACT_ATOMS: atom_id res chain seq x y z
N MET A 1 6.74 -21.22 -5.77
CA MET A 1 7.45 -19.95 -6.00
C MET A 1 6.57 -18.84 -5.46
N VAL A 2 7.08 -18.02 -4.54
CA VAL A 2 6.32 -16.89 -3.96
C VAL A 2 6.58 -15.68 -4.84
N ASP A 3 5.52 -15.10 -5.40
CA ASP A 3 5.64 -13.91 -6.24
C ASP A 3 6.04 -12.70 -5.38
N GLY A 4 7.22 -12.12 -5.66
CA GLY A 4 7.77 -10.99 -4.92
C GLY A 4 6.94 -9.70 -5.06
N ASN A 5 6.10 -9.59 -6.09
CA ASN A 5 5.17 -8.48 -6.24
C ASN A 5 4.04 -8.60 -5.25
N VAL A 6 3.46 -9.79 -5.09
CA VAL A 6 2.38 -10.01 -4.11
C VAL A 6 2.87 -9.75 -2.69
N ALA A 7 4.07 -10.24 -2.33
CA ALA A 7 4.65 -9.95 -1.01
C ALA A 7 4.79 -8.45 -0.75
N ARG A 8 5.21 -7.67 -1.75
CA ARG A 8 5.30 -6.20 -1.66
C ARG A 8 3.92 -5.56 -1.50
N VAL A 9 2.92 -5.99 -2.26
CA VAL A 9 1.54 -5.48 -2.13
C VAL A 9 1.06 -5.68 -0.70
N LEU A 10 1.21 -6.88 -0.17
CA LEU A 10 0.73 -7.20 1.18
C LEU A 10 1.50 -6.47 2.27
N ALA A 11 2.82 -6.33 2.12
CA ALA A 11 3.62 -5.55 3.05
C ALA A 11 3.21 -4.07 3.09
N ARG A 12 2.90 -3.47 1.93
CA ARG A 12 2.43 -2.07 1.84
C ARG A 12 1.01 -1.89 2.33
N LEU A 13 0.12 -2.80 1.96
CA LEU A 13 -1.29 -2.78 2.36
C LEU A 13 -1.42 -2.87 3.89
N THR A 14 -0.76 -3.87 4.48
CA THR A 14 -0.85 -4.15 5.93
C THR A 14 0.10 -3.29 6.76
N GLY A 15 1.12 -2.68 6.13
CA GLY A 15 2.20 -1.99 6.83
C GLY A 15 3.19 -2.93 7.53
N HIS A 16 3.10 -4.24 7.32
CA HIS A 16 3.97 -5.25 7.94
C HIS A 16 4.58 -6.17 6.88
N ALA A 17 5.92 -6.22 6.84
CA ALA A 17 6.61 -7.22 6.03
C ALA A 17 6.61 -8.57 6.77
N ALA A 18 5.91 -9.56 6.23
CA ALA A 18 5.97 -10.90 6.78
C ALA A 18 7.36 -11.52 6.56
N ARG A 19 7.83 -12.28 7.54
CA ARG A 19 9.09 -13.04 7.44
C ARG A 19 8.90 -14.33 6.64
N ARG A 20 7.69 -14.89 6.65
CA ARG A 20 7.31 -16.08 5.89
C ARG A 20 6.01 -15.83 5.14
N TRP A 21 5.85 -16.48 4.00
CA TRP A 21 4.61 -16.38 3.22
C TRP A 21 3.36 -16.76 4.02
N GLY A 22 3.48 -17.76 4.90
CA GLY A 22 2.39 -18.16 5.80
C GLY A 22 1.90 -17.02 6.69
N ASP A 23 2.75 -16.05 7.04
CA ASP A 23 2.32 -14.93 7.90
C ASP A 23 1.48 -13.90 7.11
N TYR A 24 1.51 -13.92 5.76
CA TYR A 24 0.58 -13.16 4.93
C TYR A 24 -0.80 -13.82 4.80
N LEU A 25 -0.93 -15.12 5.10
CA LEU A 25 -2.21 -15.84 4.97
C LEU A 25 -3.27 -15.33 5.94
N ALA A 26 -2.88 -14.91 7.15
CA ALA A 26 -3.84 -14.40 8.12
C ALA A 26 -4.47 -13.05 7.68
N PRO A 27 -3.68 -12.04 7.24
CA PRO A 27 -4.22 -10.84 6.62
C PRO A 27 -5.05 -11.12 5.36
N LEU A 28 -4.57 -12.01 4.48
CA LEU A 28 -5.28 -12.39 3.26
C LEU A 28 -6.65 -12.98 3.59
N ARG A 29 -6.73 -13.95 4.50
CA ARG A 29 -8.01 -14.56 4.91
C ARG A 29 -9.04 -13.57 5.46
N ARG A 30 -8.60 -12.47 6.07
CA ARG A 30 -9.52 -11.41 6.53
C ARG A 30 -10.04 -10.54 5.40
N LEU A 31 -9.29 -10.44 4.30
CA LEU A 31 -9.62 -9.62 3.15
C LEU A 31 -10.33 -10.42 2.05
N LEU A 32 -10.22 -11.75 2.06
CA LEU A 32 -10.61 -12.63 0.97
C LEU A 32 -11.79 -13.54 1.31
N PRO A 33 -12.85 -13.54 0.49
CA PRO A 33 -13.86 -14.59 0.49
C PRO A 33 -13.25 -15.96 0.14
N GLU A 34 -13.58 -17.00 0.91
CA GLU A 34 -13.03 -18.35 0.72
C GLU A 34 -13.35 -18.98 -0.65
N ASP A 35 -14.44 -18.53 -1.28
CA ASP A 35 -14.93 -18.97 -2.57
C ASP A 35 -14.21 -18.33 -3.78
N ARG A 36 -13.39 -17.28 -3.57
CA ARG A 36 -12.72 -16.53 -4.67
C ARG A 36 -11.23 -16.36 -4.54
N HIS A 37 -10.57 -17.21 -3.74
CA HIS A 37 -9.13 -17.14 -3.49
C HIS A 37 -8.28 -17.10 -4.77
N GLN A 38 -8.67 -17.83 -5.82
CA GLN A 38 -7.87 -17.95 -7.02
C GLN A 38 -7.89 -16.68 -7.88
N GLU A 39 -9.08 -16.12 -8.12
CA GLU A 39 -9.26 -14.83 -8.82
C GLU A 39 -8.52 -13.70 -8.11
N PHE A 40 -8.61 -13.68 -6.77
CA PHE A 40 -7.93 -12.64 -6.01
C PHE A 40 -6.41 -12.78 -6.05
N ASN A 41 -5.88 -14.01 -6.04
CA ASN A 41 -4.44 -14.22 -6.18
C ASN A 41 -3.93 -13.73 -7.54
N TYR A 42 -4.65 -13.98 -8.63
CA TYR A 42 -4.30 -13.40 -9.93
C TYR A 42 -4.41 -11.88 -9.93
N GLY A 43 -5.46 -11.33 -9.34
CA GLY A 43 -5.61 -9.89 -9.16
C GLY A 43 -4.46 -9.26 -8.36
N LEU A 44 -3.95 -9.94 -7.33
CA LEU A 44 -2.79 -9.46 -6.56
C LEU A 44 -1.48 -9.48 -7.35
N ILE A 45 -1.30 -10.49 -8.22
CA ILE A 45 -0.14 -10.56 -9.11
C ILE A 45 -0.16 -9.36 -10.07
N ASP A 46 -1.29 -9.15 -10.75
CA ASP A 46 -1.47 -8.04 -11.70
C ASP A 46 -1.35 -6.69 -11.00
N LEU A 47 -1.99 -6.53 -9.85
CA LEU A 47 -1.89 -5.32 -9.03
C LEU A 47 -0.44 -5.05 -8.64
N GLY A 48 0.29 -6.07 -8.23
CA GLY A 48 1.71 -5.97 -7.88
C GLY A 48 2.58 -5.55 -9.06
N ALA A 49 2.32 -6.09 -10.25
CA ALA A 49 3.10 -5.81 -11.45
C ALA A 49 2.80 -4.42 -12.06
N LEU A 50 1.52 -4.06 -12.18
CA LEU A 50 1.09 -2.90 -12.96
C LEU A 50 0.91 -1.62 -12.12
N VAL A 51 0.45 -1.75 -10.88
CA VAL A 51 0.03 -0.59 -10.05
C VAL A 51 0.95 -0.39 -8.85
N CYS A 52 1.09 -1.41 -8.00
CA CYS A 52 1.90 -1.38 -6.78
C CYS A 52 3.37 -1.68 -7.08
N ARG A 53 3.93 -0.90 -8.01
CA ARG A 53 5.30 -1.05 -8.55
C ARG A 53 6.37 -0.79 -7.47
N PRO A 54 7.59 -1.36 -7.59
CA PRO A 54 8.66 -1.16 -6.61
C PRO A 54 8.99 0.32 -6.36
N ARG A 55 9.06 1.11 -7.44
CA ARG A 55 9.28 2.57 -7.41
C ARG A 55 8.06 3.29 -7.99
N ASN A 56 7.73 4.45 -7.44
CA ASN A 56 6.61 5.31 -7.87
C ASN A 56 5.32 4.49 -8.10
N PRO A 57 4.78 3.81 -7.07
CA PRO A 57 3.53 3.08 -7.21
C PRO A 57 2.40 4.02 -7.65
N ARG A 58 1.52 3.53 -8.52
CA ARG A 58 0.37 4.32 -9.03
C ARG A 58 -0.77 4.28 -8.02
N CYS A 59 -0.55 4.82 -6.83
CA CYS A 59 -1.49 4.69 -5.72
C CYS A 59 -2.87 5.26 -6.04
N TRP A 60 -2.97 6.27 -6.92
CA TRP A 60 -4.24 6.84 -7.37
C TRP A 60 -5.09 5.87 -8.23
N GLU A 61 -4.46 4.90 -8.90
CA GLU A 61 -5.11 3.82 -9.68
C GLU A 61 -5.39 2.58 -8.81
N CYS A 62 -4.92 2.54 -7.56
CA CYS A 62 -5.00 1.34 -6.73
C CYS A 62 -6.40 1.19 -6.09
N PRO A 63 -7.11 0.08 -6.31
CA PRO A 63 -8.43 -0.15 -5.70
C PRO A 63 -8.36 -0.34 -4.18
N LEU A 64 -7.19 -0.67 -3.64
CA LEU A 64 -6.96 -0.85 -2.20
C LEU A 64 -6.37 0.39 -1.53
N ARG A 65 -6.28 1.51 -2.25
CA ARG A 65 -5.61 2.75 -1.80
C ARG A 65 -6.07 3.20 -0.42
N ASP A 66 -7.38 3.28 -0.22
CA ASP A 66 -7.94 3.88 1.00
C ASP A 66 -7.73 2.98 2.24
N LEU A 67 -7.50 1.68 2.03
CA LEU A 67 -7.17 0.71 3.07
C LEU A 67 -5.66 0.50 3.25
N CYS A 68 -4.82 1.14 2.43
CA CYS A 68 -3.39 0.86 2.35
C CYS A 68 -2.57 1.68 3.34
N ALA A 69 -1.95 0.99 4.30
CA ALA A 69 -1.10 1.64 5.32
C ALA A 69 0.06 2.45 4.71
N TYR A 70 0.66 1.97 3.61
CA TYR A 70 1.70 2.72 2.90
C TYR A 70 1.17 4.04 2.32
N TYR A 71 -0.01 4.02 1.69
CA TYR A 71 -0.59 5.22 1.10
C TYR A 71 -1.01 6.22 2.17
N GLN A 72 -1.66 5.76 3.25
CA GLN A 72 -2.07 6.61 4.36
C GLN A 72 -0.87 7.34 5.01
N ARG A 73 0.28 6.66 5.14
CA ARG A 73 1.52 7.30 5.60
C ARG A 73 2.05 8.34 4.62
N ALA A 74 2.12 8.01 3.33
CA ALA A 74 2.61 8.93 2.30
C ALA A 74 1.78 10.22 2.22
N VAL A 75 0.45 10.11 2.27
CA VAL A 75 -0.44 11.28 2.32
C VAL A 75 -0.24 12.08 3.61
N GLY A 76 -0.04 11.41 4.74
CA GLY A 76 0.27 12.06 6.01
C GLY A 76 1.58 12.85 5.98
N GLU A 77 2.63 12.29 5.37
CA GLU A 77 3.93 12.95 5.19
C GLU A 77 3.82 14.16 4.26
N GLU A 78 3.14 14.04 3.12
CA GLU A 78 2.89 15.16 2.21
C GLU A 78 2.05 16.27 2.87
N ALA A 79 1.02 15.91 3.63
CA ALA A 79 0.21 16.87 4.36
C ALA A 79 1.00 17.59 5.47
N CYS A 80 1.91 16.87 6.14
CA CYS A 80 2.80 17.45 7.15
C CYS A 80 3.79 18.45 6.50
N ALA A 81 4.41 18.08 5.38
CA ALA A 81 5.34 18.95 4.65
C ALA A 81 4.66 20.24 4.19
N ARG A 82 3.46 20.16 3.58
CA ARG A 82 2.69 21.35 3.18
C ARG A 82 2.34 22.26 4.35
N ARG A 83 1.90 21.68 5.47
CA ARG A 83 1.58 22.46 6.69
C ARG A 83 2.81 23.16 7.26
N LEU A 84 3.98 22.52 7.21
CA LEU A 84 5.24 23.15 7.62
C LEU A 84 5.60 24.31 6.71
N GLU A 85 5.51 24.14 5.40
CA GLU A 85 5.74 25.23 4.43
C GLU A 85 4.79 26.41 4.64
N GLU A 86 3.50 26.15 4.84
CA GLU A 86 2.50 27.16 5.17
C GLU A 86 2.83 27.89 6.49
N ALA A 87 3.20 27.16 7.54
CA ALA A 87 3.56 27.73 8.83
C ALA A 87 4.85 28.58 8.75
N TYR A 88 5.87 28.12 8.02
CA TYR A 88 7.08 28.91 7.78
C TYR A 88 6.79 30.18 6.98
N ALA A 89 5.95 30.10 5.96
CA ALA A 89 5.54 31.25 5.16
C ALA A 89 4.78 32.29 6.00
N GLU A 90 3.98 31.85 7.00
CA GLU A 90 3.28 32.74 7.92
C GLU A 90 4.23 33.43 8.91
N VAL A 91 5.20 32.70 9.48
CA VAL A 91 6.23 33.28 10.37
C VAL A 91 7.11 34.31 9.65
N LEU A 92 7.33 34.15 8.35
CA LEU A 92 8.16 35.03 7.52
C LEU A 92 7.37 36.17 6.84
N ARG A 93 6.06 36.32 7.11
CA ARG A 93 5.33 37.51 6.65
C ARG A 93 5.77 38.73 7.45
N PRO A 94 6.14 39.84 6.78
CA PRO A 94 6.56 41.09 7.43
C PRO A 94 5.43 41.80 8.18
#